data_AF-A0A2P7RZN0-F1
#
_entry.id   AF-A0A2P7RZN0-F1
#
_cell.length_a   1.000
_cell.length_b   1.000
_cell.length_c   1.000
_cell.angle_alpha   90.00
_cell.angle_beta   90.00
_cell.angle_gamma   90.00
#
_symmetry.space_group_name_H-M   'P 1'
#
loop_
_entity.id
_entity.type
_entity.pdbx_description
1 polymer ?
#
loop_
_entity_poly.entity_id
_entity_poly.type
_entity_poly.pdbx_seq_one_letter_code
_entity_poly.pdbx_strand_id
1 'polypeptide(L)'
;MIASGHQPCDGSARPIDPETMAAVSPLPPPEEIFVDWLMSVPAGADIEAAARRQIALIDRHTPLHPAVQCLRALLASMAGAAEPRSLSRF
;
A
#
# COMPACT_ATOMS: atom_id res chain seq x y z
N MET A 1 -5.37 -46.15 -38.43
CA MET A 1 -5.11 -45.06 -39.39
C MET A 1 -5.17 -43.74 -38.64
N ILE A 2 -4.22 -42.86 -38.92
CA ILE A 2 -3.97 -41.51 -38.39
C ILE A 2 -4.94 -40.44 -38.90
N ALA A 3 -5.23 -39.42 -38.06
CA ALA A 3 -5.35 -37.96 -38.38
C ALA A 3 -5.92 -37.22 -37.14
N SER A 4 -5.09 -36.55 -36.33
CA SER A 4 -4.80 -35.11 -36.39
C SER A 4 -6.03 -34.18 -36.38
N GLY A 5 -6.20 -33.48 -35.26
CA GLY A 5 -7.07 -32.32 -35.10
C GLY A 5 -6.47 -31.41 -34.04
N HIS A 6 -5.51 -30.59 -34.46
CA HIS A 6 -4.88 -29.51 -33.71
C HIS A 6 -5.76 -28.25 -33.76
N GLN A 7 -5.65 -27.44 -32.70
CA GLN A 7 -6.04 -26.03 -32.51
C GLN A 7 -7.45 -25.67 -32.00
N PRO A 8 -7.61 -24.51 -31.32
CA PRO A 8 -6.59 -23.56 -30.84
C PRO A 8 -6.65 -23.26 -29.33
N CYS A 9 -5.50 -22.85 -28.79
CA CYS A 9 -5.42 -22.08 -27.55
C CYS A 9 -6.10 -20.73 -27.79
N ASP A 10 -7.37 -20.62 -27.42
CA ASP A 10 -8.09 -19.35 -27.49
C ASP A 10 -7.61 -18.46 -26.33
N GLY A 11 -6.51 -17.76 -26.59
CA GLY A 11 -6.03 -16.65 -25.78
C GLY A 11 -6.94 -15.43 -25.94
N SER A 12 -8.21 -15.57 -25.57
CA SER A 12 -9.10 -14.43 -25.36
C SER A 12 -8.64 -13.72 -24.08
N ALA A 13 -7.60 -12.90 -24.21
CA ALA A 13 -7.23 -11.92 -23.22
C ALA A 13 -8.37 -10.91 -23.13
N ARG A 14 -9.40 -11.27 -22.35
CA ARG A 14 -10.37 -10.31 -21.84
C ARG A 14 -9.56 -9.16 -21.23
N PRO A 15 -9.90 -7.89 -21.50
CA PRO A 15 -9.29 -6.78 -20.77
C PRO A 15 -9.52 -7.06 -19.30
N ILE A 16 -8.43 -7.39 -18.59
CA ILE A 16 -8.55 -7.77 -17.19
C ILE A 16 -8.94 -6.49 -16.47
N ASP A 17 -10.13 -6.53 -15.90
CA ASP A 17 -10.68 -5.43 -15.12
C ASP A 17 -9.68 -5.08 -14.00
N PRO A 18 -9.28 -3.81 -13.84
CA PRO A 18 -8.28 -3.42 -12.84
C PRO A 18 -8.72 -3.78 -11.41
N GLU A 19 -10.02 -3.89 -11.15
CA GLU A 19 -10.57 -4.35 -9.87
C GLU A 19 -10.35 -5.86 -9.69
N THR A 20 -10.42 -6.64 -10.78
CA THR A 20 -10.10 -8.08 -10.78
C THR A 20 -8.60 -8.34 -10.65
N MET A 21 -7.73 -7.52 -11.26
CA MET A 21 -6.28 -7.63 -11.05
C MET A 21 -5.87 -7.32 -9.61
N ALA A 22 -6.56 -6.40 -8.93
CA ALA A 22 -6.33 -6.11 -7.51
C ALA A 22 -6.67 -7.30 -6.59
N ALA A 23 -7.50 -8.25 -7.04
CA ALA A 23 -7.89 -9.42 -6.27
C ALA A 23 -6.93 -10.62 -6.40
N VAL A 24 -6.08 -10.67 -7.44
CA VAL A 24 -5.14 -11.80 -7.68
C VAL A 24 -3.74 -11.59 -7.10
N SER A 25 -3.43 -10.36 -6.68
CA SER A 25 -2.31 -10.11 -5.76
C SER A 25 -2.88 -9.27 -4.63
N PRO A 26 -3.32 -9.89 -3.51
CA PRO A 26 -3.76 -9.10 -2.38
C PRO A 26 -2.61 -8.17 -2.04
N LEU A 27 -2.83 -6.86 -2.19
CA LEU A 27 -1.85 -5.86 -1.79
C LEU A 27 -1.40 -6.26 -0.38
N PRO A 28 -0.08 -6.41 -0.13
CA PRO A 28 0.41 -6.85 1.17
C PRO A 28 -0.26 -5.99 2.25
N PRO A 29 -0.66 -6.62 3.37
CA PRO A 29 -1.36 -5.91 4.42
C PRO A 29 -0.56 -4.66 4.82
N PRO A 30 -1.22 -3.52 5.08
CA PRO A 30 -0.54 -2.26 5.34
C PRO A 30 0.43 -2.34 6.53
N GLU A 31 0.19 -3.25 7.47
CA GLU A 31 1.07 -3.59 8.58
C GLU A 31 2.39 -4.21 8.10
N GLU A 32 2.37 -5.09 7.10
CA GLU A 32 3.56 -5.72 6.53
C GLU A 32 4.40 -4.69 5.78
N ILE A 33 3.77 -3.82 4.98
CA ILE A 33 4.45 -2.70 4.32
C ILE A 33 5.05 -1.73 5.34
N PHE A 34 4.35 -1.52 6.46
CA PHE A 34 4.85 -0.69 7.54
C PHE A 34 6.11 -1.29 8.18
N VAL A 35 6.11 -2.60 8.47
CA VAL A 35 7.28 -3.30 9.03
C VAL A 35 8.45 -3.34 8.03
N ASP A 36 8.19 -3.64 6.76
CA ASP A 36 9.20 -3.61 5.68
C ASP A 36 9.85 -2.22 5.55
N TRP A 37 9.02 -1.17 5.59
CA TRP A 37 9.50 0.21 5.62
C TRP A 37 10.38 0.48 6.84
N LEU A 38 9.96 0.04 8.03
CA LEU A 38 10.71 0.24 9.27
C LEU A 38 12.07 -0.46 9.23
N MET A 39 12.12 -1.68 8.68
CA MET A 39 13.35 -2.44 8.47
C MET A 39 14.28 -1.79 7.44
N SER A 40 13.73 -1.01 6.51
CA SER A 40 14.48 -0.21 5.54
C SER A 40 15.04 1.09 6.11
N VAL A 41 14.58 1.54 7.29
CA VAL A 41 15.12 2.74 7.95
C VAL A 41 16.50 2.42 8.55
N PRO A 42 17.55 3.19 8.23
CA PRO A 42 18.88 2.92 8.76
C PRO A 42 18.94 3.08 10.28
N ALA A 43 19.71 2.21 10.92
CA ALA A 43 19.92 2.26 12.37
C ALA A 43 20.50 3.63 12.80
N GLY A 44 19.83 4.28 13.75
CA GLY A 44 20.20 5.63 14.22
C GLY A 44 19.55 6.78 13.45
N ALA A 45 18.73 6.51 12.43
CA ALA A 45 17.93 7.55 11.80
C ALA A 45 16.72 7.94 12.67
N ASP A 46 16.32 9.20 12.55
CA ASP A 46 15.14 9.74 13.20
C ASP A 46 13.87 9.17 12.54
N ILE A 47 13.27 8.16 13.18
CA ILE A 47 12.09 7.44 12.69
C ILE A 47 10.91 8.39 12.52
N GLU A 48 10.78 9.38 13.40
CA GLU A 48 9.74 10.41 13.34
C GLU A 48 9.84 11.25 12.06
N ALA A 49 11.04 11.76 11.73
CA ALA A 49 11.29 12.48 10.50
C ALA A 49 11.17 11.59 9.25
N ALA A 50 11.56 10.32 9.33
CA ALA A 50 11.36 9.36 8.25
C ALA A 50 9.86 9.14 7.97
N ALA A 51 9.05 8.96 9.02
CA ALA A 51 7.61 8.79 8.91
C ALA A 51 6.94 10.03 8.32
N ARG A 52 7.32 11.24 8.76
CA ARG A 52 6.84 12.50 8.17
C ARG A 52 7.12 12.61 6.68
N ARG A 53 8.33 12.23 6.23
CA ARG A 53 8.68 12.21 4.81
C ARG A 53 7.79 11.24 4.03
N GLN A 54 7.55 10.06 4.58
CA GLN A 54 6.71 9.03 3.94
C GLN A 54 5.24 9.47 3.85
N ILE A 55 4.70 10.11 4.89
CA ILE A 55 3.36 10.71 4.87
C ILE A 55 3.26 11.78 3.79
N ALA A 56 4.26 12.67 3.70
CA ALA A 56 4.29 13.72 2.68
C ALA A 56 4.39 13.17 1.25
N LEU A 57 4.94 11.97 1.05
CA LEU A 57 4.90 11.28 -0.25
C LEU A 57 3.50 10.73 -0.52
N ILE A 58 2.90 10.03 0.44
CA ILE A 58 1.54 9.50 0.34
C ILE A 58 0.53 10.61 0.05
N ASP A 59 0.60 11.74 0.76
CA ASP A 59 -0.32 12.87 0.59
C ASP A 59 -0.26 13.52 -0.80
N ARG A 60 0.84 13.34 -1.55
CA ARG A 60 0.95 13.83 -2.93
C ARG A 60 0.16 12.98 -3.92
N HIS A 61 -0.16 11.74 -3.56
CA HIS A 61 -0.83 10.78 -4.43
C HIS A 61 -2.31 10.68 -4.08
N THR A 62 -3.09 11.71 -4.41
CA THR A 62 -4.55 11.68 -4.29
C THR A 62 -5.21 11.34 -5.63
N PRO A 63 -6.25 10.48 -5.68
CA PRO A 63 -6.93 9.82 -4.55
C PRO A 63 -6.23 8.56 -4.02
N LEU A 64 -6.34 8.30 -2.71
CA LEU A 64 -5.64 7.23 -2.00
C LEU A 64 -6.49 5.96 -1.83
N HIS A 65 -5.92 4.80 -2.15
CA HIS A 65 -6.51 3.48 -1.84
C HIS A 65 -6.65 3.28 -0.32
N PRO A 66 -7.72 2.64 0.21
CA PRO A 66 -7.95 2.46 1.65
C PRO A 66 -6.77 1.84 2.40
N ALA A 67 -6.07 0.87 1.81
CA ALA A 67 -4.86 0.29 2.42
C ALA A 67 -3.72 1.32 2.60
N VAL A 68 -3.57 2.24 1.65
CA VAL A 68 -2.56 3.31 1.73
C VAL A 68 -2.97 4.36 2.78
N GLN A 69 -4.28 4.57 2.97
CA GLN A 69 -4.80 5.39 4.08
C GLN A 69 -4.47 4.76 5.44
N CYS A 70 -4.62 3.44 5.59
CA CYS A 70 -4.19 2.73 6.80
C CYS A 70 -2.68 2.86 7.05
N LEU A 71 -1.84 2.69 6.02
CA LEU A 71 -0.40 2.90 6.12
C LEU A 71 -0.05 4.34 6.56
N ARG A 72 -0.73 5.34 5.99
CA ARG A 72 -0.58 6.75 6.40
C ARG A 72 -0.89 6.94 7.89
N ALA A 73 -1.93 6.28 8.41
CA ALA A 73 -2.30 6.36 9.82
C ALA A 73 -1.23 5.73 10.72
N LEU A 74 -0.70 4.56 10.36
CA LEU A 74 0.40 3.91 11.09
C LEU A 74 1.65 4.80 11.14
N LEU A 75 2.01 5.41 10.01
CA LEU A 75 3.12 6.35 9.94
C LEU A 75 2.87 7.60 10.80
N ALA A 76 1.64 8.12 10.82
CA ALA A 76 1.28 9.29 11.62
C ALA A 76 1.44 9.04 13.13
N SER A 77 1.10 7.84 13.61
CA SER A 77 1.29 7.46 15.02
C SER A 77 2.76 7.53 15.47
N MET A 78 3.71 7.23 14.59
CA MET A 78 5.14 7.38 14.91
C MET A 78 5.68 8.79 14.69
N ALA A 79 5.08 9.56 13.77
CA ALA A 79 5.52 10.90 13.42
C ALA A 79 5.32 11.94 14.54
N GLY A 80 4.94 11.49 15.75
CA GLY A 80 4.61 12.36 16.86
C GLY A 80 3.41 13.25 16.55
N ALA A 81 2.54 12.83 15.61
CA ALA A 81 1.25 13.46 15.41
C ALA A 81 0.46 13.19 16.69
N ALA A 82 0.66 14.08 17.66
CA ALA A 82 -0.15 14.18 18.83
C ALA A 82 -1.59 14.08 18.34
N GLU A 83 -2.30 13.08 18.87
CA GLU A 83 -3.74 13.11 19.08
C GLU A 83 -4.16 14.58 19.09
N PRO A 84 -5.13 15.02 18.26
CA PRO A 84 -5.59 16.40 18.31
C PRO A 84 -5.81 16.68 19.77
N ARG A 85 -4.97 17.57 20.31
CA ARG A 85 -4.95 17.91 21.72
C ARG A 85 -6.28 18.60 21.95
N SER A 86 -7.29 17.80 22.22
CA SER A 86 -8.51 18.18 22.87
C SER A 86 -8.19 17.94 24.34
N LEU A 87 -7.54 18.79 25.14
CA LEU A 87 -7.24 20.24 25.16
C LEU A 87 -8.22 21.18 24.47
N SER A 88 -9.49 20.77 24.44
CA SER A 88 -10.57 21.69 24.82
C SER A 88 -10.77 21.42 26.31
N ARG A 89 -9.92 21.95 27.21
CA ARG A 89 -9.89 23.35 27.67
C ARG A 89 -11.24 23.79 28.22
N PHE A 90 -11.50 23.40 29.47
CA PHE A 90 -11.99 24.18 30.63
C PHE A 90 -12.88 23.32 31.53
#